data_AF-A0A0C9Q4L7-F1
#
_entry.id   AF-A0A0C9Q4L7-F1
#
_cell.length_a   1.000
_cell.length_b   1.000
_cell.length_c   1.000
_cell.angle_alpha   90.00
_cell.angle_beta   90.00
_cell.angle_gamma   90.00
#
_symmetry.space_group_name_H-M   'P 1'
#
loop_
_entity.id
_entity.type
_entity.pdbx_description
1 polymer ?
#
loop_
_entity_poly.entity_id
_entity_poly.type
_entity_poly.pdbx_seq_one_letter_code
_entity_poly.pdbx_strand_id
1 'polypeptide(L)'
;HDPGAVIIPFSGAFEHTLAEKDDLERKEYEEEVKCKTQLDKIIVTGYKALQLEYFFTAGVDEVKAWTIQKGTKAPQAAGRIHTDFEKGFIMAEVMHFHDFKEEGSEAAAKSAGKYRQQGRNYVVEDGDIIFFKFNAGAGLKDAKKK
;
A
#
# COMPACT_ATOMS: atom_id res chain seq x y z
N HIS A 1 -17.33 24.08 -7.19
CA HIS A 1 -16.33 24.91 -6.48
C HIS A 1 -16.19 24.37 -5.08
N ASP A 2 -15.09 23.68 -4.79
CA ASP A 2 -14.72 23.23 -3.44
C ASP A 2 -13.56 24.12 -2.95
N PRO A 3 -13.81 25.11 -2.08
CA PRO A 3 -12.79 26.06 -1.61
C PRO A 3 -11.66 25.42 -0.80
N GLY A 4 -11.84 24.17 -0.32
CA GLY A 4 -10.84 23.42 0.45
C GLY A 4 -10.06 22.40 -0.39
N ALA A 5 -10.33 22.29 -1.70
CA ALA A 5 -9.69 21.32 -2.55
C ALA A 5 -8.17 21.56 -2.66
N VAL A 6 -7.40 20.47 -2.71
CA VAL A 6 -5.95 20.54 -2.87
C VAL A 6 -5.60 21.09 -4.25
N ILE A 7 -4.78 22.14 -4.28
CA ILE A 7 -4.23 22.73 -5.51
C ILE A 7 -2.77 22.32 -5.66
N ILE A 8 -2.42 21.76 -6.82
CA ILE A 8 -1.04 21.41 -7.17
C ILE A 8 -0.65 22.20 -8.42
N PRO A 9 0.22 23.22 -8.31
CA PRO A 9 0.76 23.88 -9.49
C PRO A 9 1.73 22.94 -10.20
N PHE A 10 1.58 22.80 -11.51
CA PHE A 10 2.51 22.04 -12.35
C PHE A 10 2.60 22.70 -13.73
N SER A 11 3.66 22.41 -14.49
CA SER A 11 3.83 22.87 -15.86
C SER A 11 3.83 21.68 -16.81
N GLY A 12 2.79 21.54 -17.63
CA GLY A 12 2.70 20.44 -18.59
C GLY A 12 3.86 20.41 -19.59
N ALA A 13 4.36 21.59 -20.00
CA ALA A 13 5.52 21.68 -20.88
C ALA A 13 6.80 21.16 -20.20
N PHE A 14 7.01 21.53 -18.93
CA PHE A 14 8.17 21.06 -18.15
C PHE A 14 8.15 19.54 -17.95
N GLU A 15 6.99 18.99 -17.57
CA GLU A 15 6.85 17.54 -17.38
C GLU A 15 7.02 16.76 -18.69
N HIS A 16 6.56 17.32 -19.81
CA HIS A 16 6.76 16.71 -21.12
C HIS A 16 8.25 16.66 -21.51
N THR A 17 8.98 17.76 -21.34
CA THR A 17 10.44 17.79 -21.57
C THR A 17 11.19 16.81 -20.67
N LEU A 18 10.78 16.67 -19.40
CA LEU A 18 11.36 15.67 -18.51
C LEU A 18 11.04 14.23 -18.94
N ALA A 19 9.88 13.98 -19.53
CA ALA A 19 9.47 12.63 -19.95
C ALA A 19 10.27 12.09 -21.16
N GLU A 20 10.86 12.97 -21.96
CA GLU A 20 11.70 12.59 -23.12
C GLU A 20 13.16 12.35 -22.75
N LYS A 21 13.57 12.72 -21.53
CA LYS A 21 14.93 12.61 -21.02
C LYS A 21 15.14 11.29 -20.27
N ASP A 22 16.37 10.79 -20.26
CA ASP A 22 16.74 9.67 -19.40
C ASP A 22 16.91 10.07 -17.92
N ASP A 23 17.06 9.11 -17.02
CA ASP A 23 17.11 9.37 -15.57
C ASP A 23 18.29 10.26 -15.13
N LEU A 24 19.40 10.25 -15.87
CA LEU A 24 20.57 11.08 -15.57
C LEU A 24 20.32 12.51 -16.06
N GLU A 25 19.92 12.65 -17.32
CA GLU A 25 19.58 13.92 -17.96
C GLU A 25 18.43 14.63 -17.25
N ARG A 26 17.45 13.89 -16.73
CA ARG A 26 16.36 14.44 -15.92
C ARG A 26 16.90 15.12 -14.67
N LYS A 27 17.79 14.45 -13.92
CA LYS A 27 18.37 15.00 -12.69
C LYS A 27 19.20 16.25 -12.96
N GLU A 28 20.05 16.20 -13.99
CA GLU A 28 20.86 17.37 -14.39
C GLU A 28 19.98 18.55 -14.79
N TYR A 29 18.90 18.31 -15.55
CA TYR A 29 17.96 19.35 -15.95
C TYR A 29 17.20 19.94 -14.75
N GLU A 30 16.73 19.10 -13.83
CA GLU A 30 16.07 19.55 -12.59
C GLU A 30 16.98 20.44 -11.73
N GLU A 31 18.28 20.12 -11.67
CA GLU A 31 19.28 20.93 -10.96
C GLU A 31 19.57 22.26 -11.67
N GLU A 32 19.68 22.25 -13.00
CA GLU A 32 19.91 23.45 -13.82
C GLU A 32 18.77 24.47 -13.67
N VAL A 33 17.53 24.02 -13.88
CA VAL A 33 16.35 24.88 -13.81
C VAL A 33 15.83 25.10 -12.38
N LYS A 34 16.41 24.39 -11.40
CA LYS A 34 16.03 24.42 -9.97
C LYS A 34 14.55 24.13 -9.75
N CYS A 35 13.99 23.22 -10.55
CA CYS A 35 12.60 22.80 -10.50
C CYS A 35 12.53 21.27 -10.50
N LYS A 36 11.60 20.70 -9.74
CA LYS A 36 11.40 19.26 -9.65
C LYS A 36 10.04 18.88 -10.22
N THR A 37 9.95 17.69 -10.81
CA THR A 37 8.68 17.11 -11.24
C THR A 37 7.63 17.14 -10.11
N GLN A 38 6.39 17.45 -10.46
CA GLN A 38 5.23 17.41 -9.56
C GLN A 38 4.35 16.18 -9.81
N LEU A 39 4.70 15.31 -10.78
CA LEU A 39 3.88 14.15 -11.13
C LEU A 39 3.70 13.19 -9.94
N ASP A 40 4.76 12.91 -9.19
CA ASP A 40 4.68 12.05 -8.00
C ASP A 40 3.70 12.62 -6.96
N LYS A 41 3.74 13.95 -6.76
CA LYS A 41 2.82 14.64 -5.86
C LYS A 41 1.38 14.56 -6.35
N ILE A 42 1.15 14.69 -7.66
CA ILE A 42 -0.16 14.56 -8.29
C ILE A 42 -0.70 13.14 -8.07
N ILE A 43 0.11 12.10 -8.33
CA ILE A 43 -0.28 10.69 -8.16
C ILE A 43 -0.64 10.41 -6.71
N VAL A 44 0.23 10.74 -5.75
CA VAL A 44 0.00 10.46 -4.33
C VAL A 44 -1.21 11.25 -3.80
N THR A 45 -1.37 12.51 -4.22
CA THR A 45 -2.51 13.33 -3.78
C THR A 45 -3.81 12.81 -4.37
N GLY A 46 -3.83 12.47 -5.66
CA GLY A 46 -5.01 11.88 -6.32
C GLY A 46 -5.43 10.57 -5.67
N TYR A 47 -4.46 9.71 -5.34
CA TYR A 47 -4.69 8.46 -4.64
C TYR A 47 -5.38 8.68 -3.28
N LYS A 48 -4.87 9.63 -2.48
CA LYS A 48 -5.49 10.01 -1.19
C LYS A 48 -6.85 10.67 -1.36
N ALA A 49 -7.04 11.49 -2.40
CA ALA A 49 -8.32 12.13 -2.69
C ALA A 49 -9.41 11.09 -2.99
N LEU A 50 -9.05 9.98 -3.62
CA LEU A 50 -9.94 8.83 -3.85
C LEU A 50 -10.17 7.95 -2.62
N GLN A 51 -9.67 8.35 -1.44
CA GLN A 51 -9.71 7.55 -0.21
C GLN A 51 -9.10 6.16 -0.38
N LEU A 52 -8.04 6.07 -1.20
CA LEU A 52 -7.28 4.84 -1.36
C LEU A 52 -6.09 4.85 -0.38
N GLU A 53 -5.83 3.67 0.18
CA GLU A 53 -4.72 3.36 1.05
C GLU A 53 -4.13 2.03 0.59
N TYR A 54 -2.91 1.70 1.00
CA TYR A 54 -2.31 0.41 0.66
C TYR A 54 -1.68 -0.27 1.87
N PHE A 55 -1.69 -1.59 1.84
CA PHE A 55 -0.89 -2.42 2.74
C PHE A 55 0.14 -3.20 1.94
N PHE A 56 1.18 -3.67 2.60
CA PHE A 56 2.25 -4.43 2.01
C PHE A 56 2.19 -5.90 2.41
N THR A 57 2.45 -6.78 1.46
CA THR A 57 2.96 -8.11 1.74
C THR A 57 4.46 -8.09 1.49
N ALA A 58 5.25 -8.57 2.44
CA ALA A 58 6.70 -8.66 2.32
C ALA A 58 7.17 -10.08 2.65
N GLY A 59 7.85 -10.71 1.70
CA GLY A 59 8.50 -12.00 1.85
C GLY A 59 9.85 -12.01 1.12
N VAL A 60 10.54 -13.15 1.18
CA VAL A 60 11.83 -13.32 0.48
C VAL A 60 11.67 -13.19 -1.04
N ASP A 61 10.54 -13.68 -1.56
CA ASP A 61 10.28 -13.75 -3.00
C ASP A 61 9.68 -12.45 -3.56
N GLU A 62 8.78 -11.80 -2.81
CA GLU A 62 8.01 -10.65 -3.30
C GLU A 62 7.76 -9.62 -2.19
N VAL A 63 7.89 -8.34 -2.56
CA VAL A 63 7.35 -7.21 -1.82
C VAL A 63 6.32 -6.51 -2.70
N LYS A 64 5.08 -6.41 -2.24
CA LYS A 64 3.98 -5.87 -3.03
C LYS A 64 3.05 -4.98 -2.22
N ALA A 65 2.65 -3.87 -2.83
CA ALA A 65 1.62 -2.98 -2.33
C ALA A 65 0.24 -3.38 -2.87
N TRP A 66 -0.75 -3.49 -1.99
CA TRP A 66 -2.12 -3.85 -2.31
C TRP A 66 -3.04 -2.67 -2.02
N THR A 67 -3.67 -2.14 -3.07
CA THR A 67 -4.59 -1.00 -2.97
C THR A 67 -5.93 -1.44 -2.37
N ILE A 68 -6.38 -0.70 -1.36
CA ILE A 68 -7.67 -0.86 -0.68
C ILE A 68 -8.33 0.52 -0.51
N GLN A 69 -9.63 0.52 -0.21
CA GLN A 69 -10.29 1.75 0.23
C GLN A 69 -10.03 1.94 1.73
N LYS A 70 -9.94 3.19 2.16
CA LYS A 70 -9.86 3.54 3.57
C LYS A 70 -11.02 2.93 4.35
N GLY A 71 -10.71 2.36 5.52
CA GLY A 71 -11.71 1.66 6.35
C GLY A 71 -11.93 0.19 5.98
N THR A 72 -11.22 -0.35 4.99
CA THR A 72 -11.28 -1.78 4.66
C THR A 72 -10.82 -2.64 5.84
N LYS A 73 -11.61 -3.66 6.19
CA LYS A 73 -11.26 -4.58 7.27
C LYS A 73 -10.26 -5.65 6.82
N ALA A 74 -9.49 -6.21 7.76
CA ALA A 74 -8.47 -7.21 7.49
C ALA A 74 -8.94 -8.39 6.60
N PRO A 75 -10.13 -9.00 6.78
CA PRO A 75 -10.59 -10.07 5.89
C PRO A 75 -10.81 -9.62 4.45
N GLN A 76 -11.35 -8.41 4.25
CA GLN A 76 -11.61 -7.84 2.93
C GLN A 76 -10.30 -7.46 2.23
N ALA A 77 -9.33 -6.95 3.00
CA ALA A 77 -7.98 -6.69 2.51
C ALA A 77 -7.30 -7.99 2.05
N ALA A 78 -7.45 -9.08 2.82
CA ALA A 78 -6.98 -10.40 2.43
C ALA A 78 -7.65 -10.90 1.13
N GLY A 79 -8.95 -10.61 0.97
CA GLY A 79 -9.72 -10.90 -0.25
C GLY A 79 -9.17 -10.25 -1.52
N ARG A 80 -8.46 -9.12 -1.41
CA ARG A 80 -7.78 -8.48 -2.56
C ARG A 80 -6.60 -9.28 -3.09
N ILE A 81 -5.98 -10.10 -2.24
CA ILE A 81 -4.93 -11.04 -2.66
C ILE A 81 -5.59 -12.25 -3.32
N HIS A 82 -6.54 -12.87 -2.63
CA HIS A 82 -7.30 -14.00 -3.15
C HIS A 82 -8.62 -14.17 -2.38
N THR A 83 -9.69 -14.56 -3.06
CA THR A 83 -11.02 -14.70 -2.45
C THR A 83 -11.07 -15.75 -1.34
N ASP A 84 -10.26 -16.81 -1.44
CA ASP A 84 -10.14 -17.83 -0.38
C ASP A 84 -9.54 -17.31 0.93
N PHE A 85 -8.70 -16.27 0.88
CA PHE A 85 -8.12 -15.69 2.08
C PHE A 85 -9.18 -14.97 2.91
N GLU A 86 -10.13 -14.30 2.25
CA GLU A 86 -11.27 -13.66 2.91
C GLU A 86 -12.22 -14.70 3.53
N LYS A 87 -12.60 -15.73 2.76
CA LYS A 87 -13.48 -16.81 3.22
C LYS A 87 -12.86 -17.59 4.39
N GLY A 88 -11.57 -17.93 4.24
CA GLY A 88 -10.81 -18.71 5.19
C GLY A 88 -10.13 -17.90 6.29
N PHE A 89 -10.38 -16.58 6.39
CA PHE A 89 -9.64 -15.68 7.28
C PHE A 89 -9.66 -16.16 8.73
N ILE A 90 -8.47 -16.31 9.30
CA ILE A 90 -8.25 -16.62 10.72
C ILE A 90 -7.82 -15.34 11.45
N MET A 91 -6.72 -14.74 11.01
CA MET A 91 -6.15 -13.52 11.58
C MET A 91 -5.17 -12.85 10.60
N ALA A 92 -4.86 -11.59 10.88
CA ALA A 92 -3.80 -10.84 10.22
C ALA A 92 -2.67 -10.59 11.21
N GLU A 93 -1.46 -11.00 10.87
CA GLU A 93 -0.25 -10.59 11.57
C GLU A 93 0.20 -9.25 10.98
N VAL A 94 0.15 -8.19 11.76
CA VAL A 94 0.33 -6.80 11.31
C VAL A 94 1.51 -6.16 12.00
N MET A 95 2.31 -5.45 11.22
CA MET A 95 3.39 -4.59 11.68
C MET A 95 3.31 -3.28 10.90
N HIS A 96 3.30 -2.14 11.59
CA HIS A 96 3.29 -0.85 10.90
C HIS A 96 4.66 -0.60 10.25
N PHE A 97 4.69 0.01 9.05
CA PHE A 97 5.94 0.30 8.35
C PHE A 97 6.91 1.15 9.20
N HIS A 98 6.40 2.10 9.98
CA HIS A 98 7.22 2.91 10.87
C HIS A 98 7.99 2.05 11.90
N ASP A 99 7.29 1.10 12.54
CA ASP A 99 7.86 0.18 13.51
C ASP A 99 8.89 -0.74 12.86
N PHE A 100 8.59 -1.27 11.67
CA PHE A 100 9.55 -2.08 10.91
C PHE A 100 10.83 -1.30 10.60
N LYS A 101 10.70 -0.03 10.18
CA LYS A 101 11.82 0.82 9.83
C LYS A 101 12.66 1.18 11.06
N GLU A 102 12.03 1.43 12.20
CA GLU A 102 12.71 1.76 13.46
C GLU A 102 13.51 0.57 14.00
N GLU A 103 12.92 -0.62 13.98
CA GLU A 103 13.54 -1.84 14.52
C GLU A 103 14.50 -2.53 13.54
N GLY A 104 14.41 -2.19 12.25
CA GLY A 104 15.32 -2.65 11.19
C GLY A 104 15.08 -4.07 10.68
N SER A 105 14.30 -4.90 11.38
CA SER A 105 13.92 -6.24 10.92
C SER A 105 12.61 -6.73 11.53
N GLU A 106 11.96 -7.69 10.87
CA GLU A 106 10.73 -8.33 11.39
C GLU A 106 10.99 -9.04 12.74
N ALA A 107 12.16 -9.68 12.90
CA ALA A 107 12.53 -10.35 14.13
C ALA A 107 12.71 -9.36 15.30
N ALA A 108 13.31 -8.20 15.04
CA ALA A 108 13.45 -7.14 16.02
C ALA A 108 12.08 -6.55 16.40
N ALA A 109 11.22 -6.27 15.41
CA ALA A 109 9.86 -5.78 15.66
C ALA A 109 8.98 -6.77 16.45
N LYS A 110 9.13 -8.08 16.20
CA LYS A 110 8.51 -9.15 17.03
C LYS A 110 9.02 -9.11 18.45
N SER A 111 10.34 -9.02 18.64
CA SER A 111 10.96 -8.98 19.97
C SER A 111 10.58 -7.73 20.76
N ALA A 112 10.37 -6.61 20.08
CA ALA A 112 9.88 -5.35 20.64
C ALA A 112 8.36 -5.34 20.92
N GLY A 113 7.63 -6.41 20.59
CA GLY A 113 6.18 -6.48 20.76
C GLY A 113 5.37 -5.60 19.79
N LYS A 114 5.99 -5.12 18.72
CA LYS A 114 5.37 -4.29 17.66
C LYS A 114 4.72 -5.13 16.54
N TYR A 115 4.79 -6.46 16.66
CA TYR A 115 4.15 -7.41 15.75
C TYR A 115 2.83 -7.92 16.34
N ARG A 116 1.70 -7.51 15.79
CA ARG A 116 0.37 -7.67 16.39
C ARG A 116 -0.46 -8.70 15.65
N GLN A 117 -1.21 -9.51 16.40
CA GLN A 117 -2.23 -10.37 15.82
C GLN A 117 -3.58 -9.66 15.86
N GLN A 118 -4.17 -9.48 14.68
CA GLN A 118 -5.38 -8.72 14.47
C GLN A 118 -6.52 -9.61 13.97
N GLY A 119 -7.70 -9.40 14.56
CA GLY A 119 -8.90 -10.15 14.23
C GLY A 119 -9.70 -9.55 13.07
N ARG A 120 -10.88 -10.12 12.82
CA ARG A 120 -11.78 -9.74 11.71
C ARG A 120 -12.25 -8.28 11.72
N ASN A 121 -12.24 -7.63 12.89
CA ASN A 121 -12.70 -6.25 13.07
C ASN A 121 -11.59 -5.21 12.90
N TYR A 122 -10.33 -5.64 12.74
CA TYR A 122 -9.24 -4.71 12.49
C TYR A 122 -9.45 -3.99 11.16
N VAL A 123 -9.34 -2.67 11.21
CA VAL A 123 -9.32 -1.81 10.04
C VAL A 123 -7.86 -1.67 9.63
N VAL A 124 -7.56 -2.03 8.39
CA VAL A 124 -6.20 -1.93 7.86
C VAL A 124 -5.80 -0.47 7.76
N GLU A 125 -4.59 -0.17 8.20
CA GLU A 125 -4.02 1.18 8.14
C GLU A 125 -3.04 1.31 6.97
N ASP A 126 -2.89 2.54 6.46
CA ASP A 126 -1.98 2.84 5.36
C ASP A 126 -0.52 2.49 5.73
N GLY A 127 0.10 1.69 4.89
CA GLY A 127 1.47 1.21 5.08
C GLY A 127 1.62 0.03 6.04
N ASP A 128 0.53 -0.59 6.50
CA ASP A 128 0.61 -1.85 7.25
C ASP A 128 1.35 -2.92 6.46
N ILE A 129 2.27 -3.64 7.10
CA ILE A 129 2.89 -4.85 6.57
C ILE A 129 2.13 -6.03 7.17
N ILE A 130 1.47 -6.83 6.31
CA ILE A 130 0.51 -7.84 6.75
C ILE A 130 0.86 -9.22 6.23
N PHE A 131 0.84 -10.19 7.14
CA PHE A 131 0.81 -11.62 6.83
C PHE A 131 -0.53 -12.23 7.24
N PHE A 132 -1.31 -12.73 6.28
CA PHE A 132 -2.63 -13.30 6.56
C PHE A 132 -2.56 -14.79 6.88
N LYS A 133 -3.15 -15.20 8.00
CA LYS A 133 -3.42 -16.62 8.30
C LYS A 133 -4.83 -16.96 7.83
N PHE A 134 -4.96 -17.99 7.03
CA PHE A 134 -6.25 -18.46 6.50
C PHE A 134 -6.30 -19.98 6.44
N ASN A 135 -7.51 -20.53 6.41
CA ASN A 135 -7.75 -21.96 6.19
C ASN A 135 -8.07 -22.22 4.71
N ALA A 136 -7.16 -22.86 3.98
CA ALA A 136 -7.32 -23.22 2.57
C ALA A 136 -8.55 -24.11 2.29
N GLY A 137 -9.02 -24.89 3.28
CA GLY A 137 -10.18 -25.77 3.12
C GLY A 137 -11.55 -25.07 3.15
N ALA A 138 -11.60 -23.77 3.46
CA ALA A 138 -12.85 -23.04 3.64
C ALA A 138 -13.56 -22.69 2.32
N GLY A 139 -12.81 -22.46 1.24
CA GLY A 139 -13.36 -22.09 -0.08
C GLY A 139 -13.82 -23.28 -0.94
N LEU A 140 -13.38 -24.50 -0.61
CA LEU A 140 -13.60 -25.72 -1.41
C LEU A 140 -14.97 -26.38 -1.20
N LYS A 141 -15.76 -25.95 -0.20
CA LYS A 141 -17.03 -26.62 0.15
C LYS A 141 -18.19 -26.30 -0.80
N ASP A 142 -18.08 -25.26 -1.63
CA ASP A 142 -19.17 -24.84 -2.52
C ASP A 142 -19.16 -25.56 -3.89
N ALA A 143 -18.10 -26.29 -4.23
CA ALA A 143 -17.95 -26.92 -5.55
C ALA A 143 -18.63 -28.30 -5.72
N LYS A 144 -19.37 -28.80 -4.71
CA LYS A 144 -20.15 -30.04 -4.80
C LYS A 144 -21.63 -29.82 -4.53
N LYS A 145 -22.32 -29.15 -5.46
CA LYS A 145 -23.77 -29.29 -5.66
C LYS A 145 -24.15 -28.89 -7.09
N LYS A 146 -24.03 -29.84 -8.02
CA LYS A 146 -25.02 -30.18 -9.06
C LYS A 146 -24.52 -31.41 -9.83
#